data_AF-A0A6B3HVU2-F1
#
_entry.id   AF-A0A6B3HVU2-F1
#
_cell.length_a   1.000
_cell.length_b   1.000
_cell.length_c   1.000
_cell.angle_alpha   90.00
_cell.angle_beta   90.00
_cell.angle_gamma   90.00
#
_symmetry.space_group_name_H-M   'P 1'
#
loop_
_entity.id
_entity.type
_entity.pdbx_description
1 polymer ?
#
loop_
_entity_poly.entity_id
_entity_poly.type
_entity_poly.pdbx_seq_one_letter_code
_entity_poly.pdbx_strand_id
1 'polypeptide(L)' 'MTTAAVPHVAPFRFFDLTVLRVRRLGPSMLRITLGGPGAEGFGAGGRDQSLSIFLPHPGQREA' A
#
# COMPACT_ATOMS: atom_id res chain seq x y z
N MET A 1 -35.69 -21.88 4.38
CA MET A 1 -34.26 -22.13 4.06
C MET A 1 -33.50 -20.84 4.32
N THR A 2 -32.61 -20.81 5.32
CA THR A 2 -31.80 -19.63 5.62
C THR A 2 -30.45 -19.80 4.94
N THR A 3 -30.13 -18.90 4.01
CA THR A 3 -28.80 -18.87 3.38
C THR A 3 -27.81 -18.31 4.40
N ALA A 4 -26.70 -19.02 4.61
CA ALA A 4 -25.58 -18.50 5.38
C ALA A 4 -24.74 -17.60 4.46
N ALA A 5 -24.45 -16.37 4.90
CA ALA A 5 -23.58 -15.47 4.17
C ALA A 5 -22.13 -15.98 4.26
N VAL A 6 -21.50 -16.24 3.11
CA VAL A 6 -20.07 -16.52 3.02
C VAL A 6 -19.31 -15.20 3.22
N PRO A 7 -18.33 -15.13 4.14
CA PRO A 7 -17.57 -13.91 4.35
C PRO A 7 -16.80 -13.56 3.07
N HIS A 8 -16.93 -12.31 2.64
CA HIS A 8 -16.22 -11.79 1.48
C HIS A 8 -14.74 -11.60 1.83
N VAL A 9 -13.89 -12.53 1.42
CA VAL A 9 -12.43 -12.37 1.52
C VAL A 9 -12.00 -11.39 0.44
N ALA A 10 -11.61 -10.17 0.84
CA ALA A 10 -10.97 -9.25 -0.09
C ALA A 10 -9.56 -9.80 -0.42
N PRO A 11 -9.23 -10.09 -1.68
CA PRO A 11 -7.93 -10.64 -2.05
C PRO A 11 -6.78 -9.63 -1.82
N PHE A 12 -7.12 -8.35 -1.66
CA PHE A 12 -6.19 -7.26 -1.39
C PHE A 12 -6.74 -6.39 -0.25
N ARG A 13 -5.84 -5.87 0.59
CA ARG A 13 -6.15 -4.90 1.64
C ARG A 13 -5.32 -3.64 1.45
N PHE A 14 -5.86 -2.51 1.89
CA PHE A 14 -5.09 -1.28 2.03
C PHE A 14 -4.18 -1.34 3.25
N PHE A 15 -3.07 -0.60 3.17
CA PHE A 15 -2.10 -0.43 4.25
C PHE A 15 -1.84 1.07 4.42
N ASP A 16 -2.00 1.57 5.64
CA ASP A 16 -1.75 2.97 5.96
C ASP A 16 -0.26 3.17 6.17
N LEU A 17 0.41 3.59 5.11
CA LEU A 17 1.86 3.71 5.06
C LEU A 17 2.29 5.17 5.11
N THR A 18 3.37 5.43 5.84
CA THR A 18 4.05 6.71 5.88
C THR A 18 5.38 6.65 5.13
N VAL A 19 5.78 7.79 4.56
CA VAL A 19 7.10 7.95 3.92
C VAL A 19 8.16 8.05 5.01
N LEU A 20 8.96 7.01 5.18
CA LEU A 20 10.05 6.97 6.15
C LEU A 20 11.35 7.57 5.60
N ARG A 21 11.57 7.45 4.29
CA ARG A 21 12.76 7.99 3.61
C ARG A 21 12.50 8.28 2.15
N VAL A 22 13.12 9.36 1.66
CA VAL A 22 13.24 9.67 0.24
C VAL A 22 14.72 9.77 -0.11
N ARG A 23 15.17 9.05 -1.13
CA ARG A 23 16.56 9.09 -1.62
C ARG A 23 16.58 9.28 -3.13
N ARG A 24 17.32 10.28 -3.60
CA ARG A 24 17.59 10.45 -5.03
C ARG A 24 18.64 9.44 -5.50
N LEU A 25 18.33 8.70 -6.57
CA LEU A 25 19.25 7.76 -7.21
C LEU A 25 19.86 8.34 -8.50
N GLY A 26 19.22 9.35 -9.09
CA GLY A 26 19.69 10.03 -10.28
C GLY A 26 18.85 11.28 -10.59
N PRO A 27 19.06 11.91 -11.76
CA PRO A 27 18.36 13.14 -12.14
C PRO A 27 16.83 13.00 -12.18
N SER A 28 16.33 11.84 -12.58
CA SER A 28 14.89 11.55 -12.76
C SER A 28 14.37 10.40 -11.89
N MET A 29 15.17 9.88 -10.95
CA MET A 29 14.80 8.71 -10.15
C MET A 29 14.92 8.94 -8.66
N LEU A 30 13.81 8.69 -7.95
CA LEU A 30 13.71 8.68 -6.49
C LEU A 30 13.40 7.27 -6.00
N ARG A 31 14.05 6.86 -4.91
CA ARG A 31 13.68 5.70 -4.10
C ARG A 31 12.96 6.19 -2.86
N ILE A 32 11.74 5.71 -2.66
CA ILE A 32 10.91 6.01 -1.50
C ILE A 32 10.84 4.76 -0.62
N THR A 33 11.02 4.90 0.69
CA THR A 33 10.80 3.85 1.68
C THR A 33 9.49 4.15 2.40
N LEU A 34 8.52 3.25 2.24
CA LEU A 34 7.22 3.29 2.91
C LEU A 34 7.22 2.31 4.09
N GLY A 35 6.55 2.68 5.18
CA GLY A 35 6.42 1.83 6.37
C GLY A 35 5.60 2.51 7.47
N GLY A 36 5.92 2.25 8.73
CA GLY A 36 5.16 2.72 9.89
C GLY A 36 4.25 1.64 10.46
N PRO A 37 3.46 1.95 11.51
CA PRO A 37 2.58 0.99 12.17
C PRO A 37 1.65 0.27 11.18
N GLY A 38 0.92 1.00 10.32
CA GLY A 38 -0.05 0.41 9.38
C GLY A 38 0.50 -0.56 8.30
N ALA A 39 1.79 -0.90 8.34
CA ALA A 39 2.41 -1.93 7.50
C ALA A 39 2.22 -3.37 8.04
N GLU A 40 1.58 -3.57 9.19
CA GLU A 40 1.46 -4.91 9.78
C GLU A 40 0.74 -5.91 8.87
N GLY A 41 1.38 -7.05 8.63
CA GLY A 41 0.88 -8.10 7.75
C GLY A 41 1.12 -7.83 6.25
N PHE A 42 1.88 -6.78 5.89
CA PHE A 42 2.33 -6.61 4.51
C PHE A 42 3.35 -7.69 4.16
N GLY A 43 3.07 -8.45 3.09
CA GLY A 43 3.94 -9.52 2.59
C GLY A 43 4.43 -9.23 1.17
N ALA A 44 5.72 -9.47 0.93
CA ALA A 44 6.30 -9.37 -0.41
C ALA A 44 6.26 -10.74 -1.12
N GLY A 45 5.83 -10.76 -2.38
CA GLY A 45 5.71 -11.93 -3.26
C GLY A 45 6.99 -12.29 -4.02
N GLY A 46 8.11 -11.61 -3.75
CA GLY A 46 9.41 -11.91 -4.34
C GLY A 46 9.87 -10.87 -5.37
N ARG A 47 10.69 -11.30 -6.34
CA ARG A 47 11.27 -10.42 -7.38
C ARG A 47 10.18 -9.99 -8.37
N ASP A 48 10.31 -8.77 -8.85
CA ASP A 48 9.42 -8.16 -9.85
C ASP A 48 7.93 -8.09 -9.44
N GLN A 49 7.64 -8.20 -8.14
CA GLN A 49 6.32 -7.90 -7.60
C GLN A 49 6.04 -6.39 -7.67
N SER A 50 4.82 -6.04 -8.10
CA SER A 50 4.29 -4.68 -8.04
C SER A 50 3.15 -4.56 -7.04
N LEU A 51 2.86 -3.32 -6.64
CA LEU A 51 1.70 -2.95 -5.83
C LEU A 51 1.11 -1.65 -6.38
N SER A 52 -0.15 -1.37 -6.04
CA SER A 52 -0.82 -0.12 -6.37
C SER A 52 -0.63 0.89 -5.25
N ILE A 53 -0.15 2.10 -5.60
CA ILE A 53 -0.08 3.24 -4.68
C ILE A 53 -1.28 4.13 -4.95
N PHE A 54 -2.03 4.43 -3.90
CA PHE A 54 -3.13 5.37 -3.94
C PHE A 54 -2.68 6.66 -3.30
N LEU A 55 -2.82 7.76 -4.04
CA LEU A 55 -2.46 9.09 -3.58
C LEU A 55 -3.72 9.95 -3.54
N PRO A 56 -3.86 10.84 -2.54
CA PRO A 56 -4.95 11.78 -2.54
C PRO A 56 -4.89 12.68 -3.78
N HIS A 57 -6.06 13.08 -4.28
CA HIS A 57 -6.12 14.12 -5.29
C HIS A 57 -5.50 15.44 -4.77
N PRO A 58 -4.99 16.31 -5.65
CA PRO A 58 -4.48 17.61 -5.23
C PRO A 58 -5.48 18.37 -4.35
N GLY A 59 -5.05 18.78 -3.15
CA GLY A 59 -5.89 19.47 -2.17
C GLY A 59 -6.70 18.56 -1.22
N GLN A 60 -6.64 17.24 -1.38
CA GLN A 60 -7.25 16.28 -0.46
C GLN A 60 -6.23 15.72 0.53
N ARG A 61 -6.70 15.32 1.72
CA ARG A 61 -5.93 14.50 2.66
C ARG A 61 -6.16 13.02 2.37
N GLU A 62 -5.28 12.17 2.90
CA GLU A 62 -5.55 10.73 2.99
C GLU A 62 -6.87 10.48 3.74
N ALA A 63 -7.57 9.41 3.35
CA ALA A 63 -8.90 9.05 3.86
C ALA A 63 -8.83 8.26 5.16
#